data_AF-A0A258P384-F1
#
_entry.id   AF-A0A258P384-F1
#
_cell.length_a   1.000
_cell.length_b   1.000
_cell.length_c   1.000
_cell.angle_alpha   90.00
_cell.angle_beta   90.00
_cell.angle_gamma   90.00
#
_symmetry.space_group_name_H-M   'P 1'
#
loop_
_entity.id
_entity.type
_entity.pdbx_description
1 polymer ?
#
loop_
_entity_poly.entity_id
_entity_poly.type
_entity_poly.pdbx_seq_one_letter_code
_entity_poly.pdbx_strand_id
1 'polypeptide(L)'
;MINFTPQQWQMLVEAGARDPQPLHLADLSQPFVYDRMIGVIHCAAGRHRLAMSLLLAFRHGCDSGIEVGDKLGLEFPDDTADRWLEETPGVAFRSSVGRKVQAGKRASLTIIEKRWLGEVEYLFED
;
A
#
# COMPACT_ATOMS: atom_id res chain seq x y z
N MET A 1 12.83 -9.31 3.58
CA MET A 1 12.09 -9.34 2.31
C MET A 1 10.84 -10.16 2.58
N ILE A 2 9.66 -9.57 2.43
CA ILE A 2 8.41 -10.32 2.59
C ILE A 2 8.25 -11.18 1.33
N ASN A 3 8.07 -12.49 1.51
CA ASN A 3 7.76 -13.40 0.42
C ASN A 3 6.28 -13.71 0.46
N PHE A 4 5.54 -13.31 -0.58
CA PHE A 4 4.14 -13.70 -0.74
C PHE A 4 4.05 -15.18 -1.12
N THR A 5 3.02 -15.87 -0.63
CA THR A 5 2.68 -17.18 -1.19
C THR A 5 2.20 -17.01 -2.65
N PRO A 6 2.24 -18.06 -3.48
CA PRO A 6 1.69 -17.98 -4.84
C PRO A 6 0.23 -17.50 -4.87
N GLN A 7 -0.57 -17.91 -3.90
CA GLN A 7 -1.97 -17.48 -3.73
C GLN A 7 -2.07 -15.97 -3.45
N GLN A 8 -1.28 -15.47 -2.51
CA GLN A 8 -1.25 -14.04 -2.15
C GLN A 8 -0.77 -13.17 -3.33
N TRP A 9 0.24 -13.65 -4.07
CA TRP A 9 0.70 -12.98 -5.28
C TRP A 9 -0.37 -12.94 -6.36
N GLN A 10 -1.08 -14.05 -6.57
CA GLN A 10 -2.19 -14.11 -7.52
C GLN A 10 -3.28 -13.06 -7.20
N MET A 11 -3.60 -12.86 -5.93
CA MET A 11 -4.59 -11.84 -5.52
C MET A 11 -4.09 -10.41 -5.73
N LEU A 12 -2.80 -10.16 -5.52
CA LEU A 12 -2.20 -8.88 -5.90
C LEU A 12 -2.28 -8.64 -7.40
N VAL A 13 -1.98 -9.65 -8.22
CA VAL A 13 -2.10 -9.58 -9.68
C VAL A 13 -3.55 -9.30 -10.10
N GLU A 14 -4.55 -9.86 -9.42
CA GLU A 14 -5.97 -9.55 -9.64
C GLU A 14 -6.33 -8.09 -9.29
N ALA A 15 -5.61 -7.47 -8.34
CA ALA A 15 -5.65 -6.03 -8.09
C ALA A 15 -4.86 -5.19 -9.14
N GLY A 16 -4.29 -5.85 -10.14
CA GLY A 16 -3.47 -5.24 -11.18
C GLY A 16 -2.04 -4.96 -10.76
N ALA A 17 -1.55 -5.64 -9.71
CA ALA A 17 -0.16 -5.54 -9.27
C ALA A 17 0.81 -5.99 -10.36
N ARG A 18 1.93 -5.29 -10.45
CA ARG A 18 3.12 -5.71 -11.19
C ARG A 18 4.26 -6.02 -10.22
N ASP A 19 5.32 -6.64 -10.74
CA ASP A 19 6.52 -6.96 -9.96
C ASP A 19 7.02 -5.72 -9.19
N PRO A 20 7.31 -5.86 -7.89
CA PRO A 20 7.76 -4.73 -7.08
C PRO A 20 9.07 -4.15 -7.60
N GLN A 21 9.15 -2.83 -7.64
CA GLN A 21 10.37 -2.10 -8.00
C GLN A 21 10.97 -1.40 -6.78
N PRO A 22 12.31 -1.30 -6.67
CA PRO A 22 12.94 -0.42 -5.68
C PRO A 22 12.45 1.02 -5.85
N LEU A 23 12.21 1.72 -4.74
CA LEU A 23 11.64 3.08 -4.75
C LEU A 23 12.40 4.06 -5.68
N HIS A 24 13.73 3.98 -5.70
CA HIS A 24 14.58 4.86 -6.51
C HIS A 24 14.59 4.54 -8.01
N LEU A 25 13.99 3.41 -8.43
CA LEU A 25 13.87 2.99 -9.83
C LEU A 25 12.43 3.03 -10.36
N ALA A 26 11.46 3.21 -9.47
CA ALA A 26 10.05 3.11 -9.81
C ALA A 26 9.52 4.36 -10.50
N ASP A 27 8.63 4.19 -11.48
CA ASP A 27 7.86 5.29 -12.09
C ASP A 27 6.74 5.74 -11.15
N LEU A 28 6.98 6.79 -10.37
CA LEU A 28 6.03 7.33 -9.40
C LEU A 28 4.94 8.21 -10.03
N SER A 29 4.91 8.35 -11.37
CA SER A 29 3.83 9.07 -12.06
C SER A 29 2.55 8.23 -12.20
N GLN A 30 2.69 6.90 -12.16
CA GLN A 30 1.60 5.94 -12.28
C GLN A 30 1.00 5.58 -10.91
N PRO A 31 -0.24 5.05 -10.86
CA PRO A 31 -0.82 4.58 -9.60
C PRO A 31 0.01 3.46 -8.98
N PHE A 32 0.29 3.57 -7.68
CA PHE A 32 1.12 2.60 -6.97
C PHE A 32 0.77 2.50 -5.49
N VAL A 33 1.24 1.41 -4.88
CA VAL A 33 1.32 1.21 -3.44
C VAL A 33 2.79 0.92 -3.11
N TYR A 34 3.36 1.63 -2.13
CA TYR A 34 4.73 1.50 -1.67
C TYR A 34 4.74 0.91 -0.27
N ASP A 35 5.57 -0.11 -0.07
CA ASP A 35 5.91 -0.65 1.25
C ASP A 35 7.43 -0.83 1.33
N ARG A 36 8.07 -0.26 2.36
CA ARG A 36 9.52 -0.32 2.56
C ARG A 36 10.09 -1.73 2.47
N MET A 37 9.36 -2.75 2.92
CA MET A 37 9.83 -4.14 2.97
C MET A 37 9.68 -4.88 1.63
N ILE A 38 8.92 -4.32 0.69
CA ILE A 38 8.54 -4.95 -0.58
C ILE A 38 9.04 -4.14 -1.77
N GLY A 39 8.85 -2.82 -1.76
CA GLY A 39 9.08 -1.91 -2.88
C GLY A 39 7.81 -1.21 -3.32
N VAL A 40 7.86 -0.63 -4.51
CA VAL A 40 6.73 -0.01 -5.19
C VAL A 40 6.03 -1.06 -6.04
N ILE A 41 4.77 -1.32 -5.73
CA ILE A 41 3.87 -2.16 -6.53
C ILE A 41 2.95 -1.23 -7.31
N HIS A 42 3.11 -1.16 -8.63
CA HIS A 42 2.13 -0.48 -9.48
C HIS A 42 0.83 -1.26 -9.49
N CYS A 43 -0.30 -0.56 -9.40
CA CYS A 43 -1.63 -1.17 -9.39
C CYS A 43 -2.51 -0.58 -10.51
N ALA A 44 -3.57 -1.30 -10.88
CA ALA A 44 -4.54 -0.78 -11.83
C ALA A 44 -5.27 0.45 -11.29
N ALA A 45 -5.77 1.30 -12.20
CA ALA A 45 -6.56 2.48 -11.82
C ALA A 45 -7.76 2.07 -10.94
N GLY A 46 -7.99 2.80 -9.85
CA GLY A 46 -9.04 2.50 -8.88
C GLY A 46 -8.80 1.28 -7.97
N ARG A 47 -7.66 0.58 -8.06
CA ARG A 47 -7.40 -0.65 -7.28
C ARG A 47 -6.41 -0.51 -6.12
N HIS A 48 -5.88 0.69 -5.88
CA HIS A 48 -4.92 0.92 -4.79
C HIS A 48 -5.46 0.49 -3.42
N ARG A 49 -6.71 0.84 -3.06
CA ARG A 49 -7.31 0.44 -1.78
C ARG A 49 -7.41 -1.07 -1.62
N LEU A 50 -7.80 -1.77 -2.68
CA LEU A 50 -7.80 -3.24 -2.70
C LEU A 50 -6.40 -3.80 -2.44
N ALA A 51 -5.38 -3.28 -3.14
CA ALA A 51 -4.00 -3.71 -2.94
C ALA A 51 -3.51 -3.45 -1.49
N MET A 52 -3.82 -2.28 -0.93
CA MET A 52 -3.47 -1.93 0.45
C MET A 52 -4.17 -2.84 1.48
N SER A 53 -5.46 -3.11 1.26
CA SER A 53 -6.25 -4.04 2.08
C SER A 53 -5.68 -5.47 2.05
N LEU A 54 -5.27 -5.96 0.87
CA LEU A 54 -4.60 -7.26 0.74
C LEU A 54 -3.25 -7.29 1.48
N LEU A 55 -2.46 -6.22 1.36
CA LEU A 55 -1.19 -6.12 2.09
C LEU A 55 -1.38 -6.11 3.61
N LEU A 56 -2.46 -5.48 4.11
CA LEU A 56 -2.85 -5.61 5.51
C LEU A 56 -3.20 -7.07 5.85
N ALA A 57 -4.04 -7.72 5.05
CA ALA A 57 -4.45 -9.11 5.27
C ALA A 57 -3.24 -10.04 5.41
N PHE A 58 -2.29 -9.95 4.48
CA PHE A 58 -1.12 -10.82 4.47
C PHE A 58 -0.21 -10.60 5.68
N ARG A 59 -0.11 -9.37 6.18
CA ARG A 59 0.61 -9.06 7.44
C ARG A 59 -0.06 -9.67 8.68
N HIS A 60 -1.38 -9.85 8.65
CA HIS A 60 -2.15 -10.50 9.71
C HIS A 60 -2.30 -12.01 9.53
N GLY A 61 -1.63 -12.60 8.54
CA GLY A 61 -1.71 -14.04 8.22
C GLY A 61 -3.06 -14.45 7.63
N CYS A 62 -3.81 -13.50 7.07
CA CYS A 62 -5.09 -13.71 6.39
C CYS A 62 -4.85 -13.79 4.88
N ASP A 63 -5.77 -14.44 4.17
CA ASP A 63 -5.68 -14.61 2.72
C ASP A 63 -6.50 -13.57 1.95
N SER A 64 -7.41 -12.84 2.60
CA SER A 64 -8.23 -11.82 1.92
C SER A 64 -8.46 -10.56 2.75
N GLY A 65 -8.76 -9.46 2.06
CA GLY A 65 -9.13 -8.20 2.70
C GLY A 65 -10.44 -8.28 3.53
N ILE A 66 -11.37 -9.16 3.14
CA ILE A 66 -12.59 -9.42 3.91
C ILE A 66 -12.26 -10.10 5.23
N GLU A 67 -11.41 -11.12 5.20
CA GLU A 67 -11.01 -11.87 6.39
C GLU A 67 -10.31 -10.98 7.42
N VAL A 68 -9.42 -10.09 6.97
CA VAL A 68 -8.79 -9.12 7.89
C VAL A 68 -9.77 -8.05 8.38
N GLY A 69 -10.74 -7.67 7.54
CA GLY A 69 -11.85 -6.80 7.93
C GLY A 69 -12.66 -7.40 9.08
N ASP A 70 -13.12 -8.64 8.93
CA ASP A 70 -13.85 -9.38 9.98
C ASP A 70 -13.01 -9.54 11.25
N LYS A 71 -11.72 -9.86 11.09
CA LYS A 71 -10.78 -10.06 12.20
C LYS A 71 -10.54 -8.78 13.01
N LEU A 72 -10.52 -7.62 12.37
CA LEU A 72 -10.23 -6.33 12.99
C LEU A 72 -11.49 -5.48 13.27
N GLY A 73 -12.66 -5.93 12.81
CA GLY A 73 -13.91 -5.17 12.89
C GLY A 73 -13.90 -3.93 11.97
N LEU A 74 -13.39 -4.07 10.75
CA LEU A 74 -13.22 -2.99 9.77
C LEU A 74 -13.98 -3.29 8.47
N GLU A 75 -14.50 -2.25 7.81
CA GLU A 75 -15.12 -2.39 6.50
C GLU A 75 -14.09 -2.61 5.38
N PHE A 76 -14.36 -3.60 4.52
CA PHE A 76 -13.55 -3.88 3.34
C PHE A 76 -14.09 -3.15 2.10
N PRO A 77 -13.25 -2.55 1.23
CA PRO A 77 -11.80 -2.40 1.37
C PRO A 77 -11.36 -1.11 2.06
N ASP A 78 -12.27 -0.16 2.31
CA ASP A 78 -11.91 1.22 2.64
C ASP A 78 -11.23 1.33 4.02
N ASP A 79 -11.88 0.89 5.10
CA ASP A 79 -11.30 0.97 6.46
C ASP A 79 -10.02 0.13 6.58
N THR A 80 -10.00 -1.04 5.92
CA THR A 80 -8.79 -1.88 5.91
C THR A 80 -7.61 -1.23 5.16
N ALA A 81 -7.88 -0.44 4.12
CA ALA A 81 -6.83 0.31 3.42
C ALA A 81 -6.31 1.48 4.28
N ASP A 82 -7.21 2.20 4.95
CA ASP A 82 -6.84 3.30 5.84
C ASP A 82 -6.03 2.77 7.04
N ARG A 83 -6.47 1.66 7.64
CA ARG A 83 -5.75 0.96 8.71
C ARG A 83 -4.33 0.58 8.30
N TRP A 84 -4.15 0.11 7.07
CA TRP A 84 -2.83 -0.22 6.55
C TRP A 84 -1.90 0.99 6.54
N LEU A 85 -2.39 2.16 6.11
CA LEU A 85 -1.60 3.40 6.11
C LEU A 85 -1.32 3.94 7.51
N GLU A 86 -2.28 3.82 8.40
CA GLU A 86 -2.19 4.37 9.75
C GLU A 86 -1.19 3.60 10.60
N GLU A 87 -1.24 2.26 10.56
CA GLU A 87 -0.45 1.41 11.46
C GLU A 87 0.86 0.92 10.85
N THR A 88 1.04 1.02 9.53
CA THR A 88 2.27 0.56 8.89
C THR A 88 3.30 1.70 8.76
N PRO A 89 4.50 1.56 9.33
CA PRO A 89 5.60 2.47 9.01
C PRO A 89 6.17 2.17 7.61
N GLY A 90 6.57 3.22 6.89
CA GLY A 90 7.26 3.07 5.60
C GLY A 90 6.34 2.72 4.44
N VAL A 91 5.08 3.18 4.47
CA VAL A 91 4.15 3.00 3.36
C VAL A 91 3.65 4.31 2.79
N ALA A 92 3.31 4.28 1.51
CA ALA A 92 2.68 5.36 0.79
C ALA A 92 1.91 4.80 -0.41
N PHE A 93 1.09 5.61 -1.05
CA PHE A 93 0.44 5.24 -2.30
C PHE A 93 0.20 6.47 -3.18
N ARG A 94 -0.13 6.22 -4.45
CA ARG A 94 -0.64 7.22 -5.38
C ARG A 94 -1.89 6.66 -6.05
N SER A 95 -3.02 7.34 -5.86
CA SER A 95 -4.28 7.01 -6.54
C SER A 95 -4.24 7.42 -8.01
N SER A 96 -5.04 6.77 -8.86
CA SER A 96 -5.26 7.19 -10.25
C SER A 96 -6.08 8.47 -10.39
N VAL A 97 -6.82 8.87 -9.35
CA VAL A 97 -7.65 10.09 -9.34
C VAL A 97 -6.89 11.27 -8.72
N GLY A 98 -5.94 10.98 -7.83
CA GLY A 98 -5.12 11.97 -7.15
C GLY A 98 -3.83 12.30 -7.92
N ARG A 99 -3.29 13.50 -7.71
CA ARG A 99 -2.00 13.92 -8.29
C ARG A 99 -0.83 13.83 -7.32
N LYS A 100 -1.09 13.61 -6.03
CA LYS A 100 -0.07 13.59 -4.98
C LYS A 100 0.13 12.17 -4.47
N VAL A 101 1.34 11.93 -3.97
CA VAL A 101 1.62 10.74 -3.17
C VAL A 101 1.02 10.97 -1.78
N GLN A 102 0.40 9.96 -1.22
CA GLN A 102 -0.25 9.99 0.08
C GLN A 102 0.38 8.96 1.01
N ALA A 103 0.55 9.31 2.28
CA ALA A 103 1.03 8.42 3.33
C ALA A 103 0.19 8.62 4.59
N GLY A 104 0.28 7.70 5.55
CA GLY A 104 -0.47 7.80 6.80
C GLY A 104 -0.03 9.00 7.63
N LYS A 105 1.08 8.86 8.35
CA LYS A 105 1.65 9.90 9.23
C LYS A 105 3.00 10.40 8.72
N ARG A 106 3.40 11.60 9.12
CA ARG A 106 4.71 12.16 8.74
C ARG A 106 5.85 11.39 9.35
N ALA A 107 5.66 10.87 10.57
CA ALA A 107 6.62 10.00 11.24
C ALA A 107 6.84 8.65 10.53
N SER A 108 5.88 8.18 9.71
CA SER A 108 5.96 6.86 9.06
C SER A 108 7.07 6.77 7.99
N LEU A 109 7.46 7.91 7.41
CA LEU A 109 8.47 7.98 6.36
C LEU A 109 9.80 8.57 6.85
N THR A 110 10.89 7.92 6.46
CA THR A 110 12.27 8.42 6.62
C THR A 110 12.52 9.62 5.71
N ILE A 111 13.59 10.37 6.01
CA ILE A 111 14.03 11.50 5.17
C ILE A 111 14.35 11.06 3.74
N ILE A 112 14.93 9.87 3.56
CA ILE A 112 15.29 9.33 2.24
C ILE A 112 14.04 8.99 1.44
N GLU A 113 13.05 8.33 2.04
CA GLU A 113 11.77 8.02 1.37
C GLU A 113 11.04 9.29 0.96
N LYS A 114 10.97 10.30 1.85
CA LYS A 114 10.37 11.60 1.53
C LYS A 114 11.04 12.26 0.33
N ARG A 115 12.37 12.17 0.23
CA ARG A 115 13.11 12.72 -0.93
C ARG A 115 12.76 12.02 -2.24
N TRP A 116 12.64 10.69 -2.22
CA TRP A 116 12.30 9.93 -3.42
C TRP A 116 10.83 10.05 -3.81
N LEU A 117 9.91 10.03 -2.84
CA LEU A 117 8.47 10.16 -3.06
C LEU A 117 8.06 11.58 -3.48
N GLY A 118 8.88 12.59 -3.17
CA GLY A 118 8.64 13.99 -3.52
C GLY A 118 7.63 14.66 -2.60
N GLU A 119 6.64 15.34 -3.18
CA GLU A 119 5.57 15.97 -2.41
C GLU A 119 4.59 14.90 -1.89
N VAL A 120 4.60 14.69 -0.57
CA VAL A 120 3.75 13.74 0.14
C VAL A 120 2.69 14.46 0.95
N GLU A 121 1.44 14.07 0.74
CA GLU A 121 0.28 14.43 1.56
C GLU A 121 0.11 13.38 2.67
N TYR A 122 -0.19 13.82 3.89
CA TYR A 122 -0.36 12.94 5.05
C TYR A 122 -1.84 12.93 5.44
N LEU A 123 -2.39 11.74 5.59
CA LEU A 123 -3.84 11.55 5.80
C LEU A 123 -4.24 11.55 7.27
N PHE A 124 -3.30 11.29 8.18
CA PHE A 124 -3.54 11.26 9.63
C PHE A 124 -2.62 12.25 10.35
N GLU A 125 -3.08 12.74 11.49
CA GLU A 125 -2.27 13.54 12.40
C GLU A 125 -1.18 12.66 13.05
N ASP A 126 -0.02 13.26 13.36
CA ASP A 126 1.09 12.56 14.02
C ASP A 126 0.70 12.07 15.42
#